data_AF-A0A9E5MW55-F1
#
_entry.id   AF-A0A9E5MW55-F1
#
_cell.length_a   1.000
_cell.length_b   1.000
_cell.length_c   1.000
_cell.angle_alpha   90.00
_cell.angle_beta   90.00
_cell.angle_gamma   90.00
#
_symmetry.space_group_name_H-M   'P 1'
#
loop_
_entity.id
_entity.type
_entity.pdbx_description
1 polymer ?
#
loop_
_entity_poly.entity_id
_entity_poly.type
_entity_poly.pdbx_seq_one_letter_code
_entity_poly.pdbx_strand_id
1 'polypeptide(L)'
;GIQLVYDVIKAAEKGETEIHARAYNALGDCHRAMGEEKAAAMAYLRVDAMYFQHPPLHAESLAQLAKAWDKLEMPERAATARKKLNDMYPNSKWTKQSS
;
A
#
# COMPACT_ATOMS: atom_id res chain seq x y z
N GLY A 1 2.63 -9.88 -14.05
CA GLY A 1 1.33 -9.50 -14.66
C GLY A 1 0.28 -9.45 -13.57
N ILE A 2 -0.66 -8.50 -13.63
CA ILE A 2 -1.65 -8.28 -12.57
C ILE A 2 -2.49 -9.52 -12.25
N GLN A 3 -2.76 -10.36 -13.26
CA GLN A 3 -3.46 -11.64 -13.08
C GLN A 3 -2.75 -12.58 -12.09
N LEU A 4 -1.42 -12.67 -12.17
CA LEU A 4 -0.63 -13.48 -11.25
C LEU A 4 -0.79 -13.02 -9.80
N VAL A 5 -0.91 -11.70 -9.58
CA VAL A 5 -1.10 -11.14 -8.23
C VAL A 5 -2.50 -11.51 -7.69
N TYR A 6 -3.53 -11.46 -8.53
CA TYR A 6 -4.86 -11.92 -8.14
C TYR A 6 -4.88 -13.41 -7.81
N ASP A 7 -4.16 -14.23 -8.56
CA ASP A 7 -4.10 -15.67 -8.32
C ASP A 7 -3.42 -15.98 -6.97
N VAL A 8 -2.34 -15.26 -6.62
CA VAL A 8 -1.70 -15.36 -5.30
C VAL A 8 -2.67 -14.96 -4.18
N ILE A 9 -3.40 -13.85 -4.32
CA ILE A 9 -4.39 -13.42 -3.32
C ILE A 9 -5.48 -14.47 -3.12
N LYS A 10 -5.94 -15.11 -4.20
CA LYS A 10 -6.98 -16.15 -4.13
C LYS A 10 -6.47 -17.46 -3.53
N ALA A 11 -5.21 -17.80 -3.80
CA ALA A 11 -4.61 -19.05 -3.34
C ALA A 11 -4.16 -19.00 -1.89
N ALA A 12 -3.78 -17.81 -1.39
CA ALA A 12 -3.32 -17.64 -0.02
C ALA A 12 -4.44 -17.90 0.99
N GLU A 13 -4.14 -18.64 2.06
CA GLU A 13 -5.07 -18.86 3.16
C GLU A 13 -5.27 -17.58 3.96
N LYS A 14 -6.46 -17.38 4.55
CA LYS A 14 -6.77 -16.17 5.34
C LYS A 14 -5.75 -15.86 6.45
N GLY A 15 -5.09 -16.89 6.99
CA GLY A 15 -4.06 -16.76 8.02
C GLY A 15 -2.70 -16.29 7.48
N GLU A 16 -2.44 -16.42 6.17
CA GLU A 16 -1.20 -16.00 5.50
C GLU A 16 -1.18 -14.49 5.26
N THR A 17 -1.31 -13.74 6.34
CA THR A 17 -1.50 -12.29 6.30
C THR A 17 -0.28 -11.54 5.73
N GLU A 18 0.93 -12.10 5.85
CA GLU A 18 2.13 -11.51 5.23
C GLU A 18 2.10 -11.66 3.70
N ILE A 19 1.68 -12.82 3.20
CA ILE A 19 1.54 -13.07 1.75
C ILE A 19 0.48 -12.13 1.17
N HIS A 20 -0.64 -11.98 1.87
CA HIS A 20 -1.67 -11.03 1.47
C HIS A 20 -1.14 -9.59 1.44
N ALA A 21 -0.42 -9.14 2.46
CA ALA A 21 0.17 -7.80 2.50
C ALA A 21 1.12 -7.55 1.31
N ARG A 22 2.01 -8.51 1.02
CA ARG A 22 2.92 -8.45 -0.14
C ARG A 22 2.15 -8.38 -1.45
N ALA A 23 1.13 -9.24 -1.60
CA ALA A 23 0.34 -9.31 -2.82
C ALA A 23 -0.47 -8.03 -3.06
N TYR A 24 -1.06 -7.43 -2.03
CA TYR A 24 -1.78 -6.17 -2.19
C TYR A 24 -0.86 -4.97 -2.44
N ASN A 25 0.34 -4.92 -1.87
CA ASN A 25 1.34 -3.92 -2.28
C ASN A 25 1.70 -4.07 -3.76
N ALA A 26 2.00 -5.29 -4.20
CA ALA A 26 2.31 -5.57 -5.61
C ALA A 26 1.13 -5.27 -6.55
N LEU A 27 -0.11 -5.51 -6.10
CA LEU A 27 -1.32 -5.17 -6.85
C LEU A 27 -1.43 -3.66 -7.02
N GLY A 28 -1.18 -2.90 -5.96
CA GLY A 28 -1.14 -1.45 -6.01
C GLY A 28 -0.10 -0.95 -7.01
N ASP A 29 1.11 -1.51 -6.96
CA ASP A 29 2.19 -1.14 -7.88
C ASP A 29 1.84 -1.43 -9.34
N CYS A 30 1.18 -2.58 -9.61
CA CYS A 30 0.68 -2.91 -10.95
C CYS A 30 -0.34 -1.88 -11.44
N HIS A 31 -1.33 -1.50 -10.62
CA HIS A 31 -2.31 -0.49 -10.98
C HIS A 31 -1.68 0.88 -11.23
N ARG A 32 -0.70 1.30 -10.42
CA ARG A 32 0.04 2.55 -10.64
C ARG A 32 0.79 2.56 -11.96
N ALA A 33 1.43 1.44 -12.31
CA ALA A 33 2.13 1.30 -13.58
C ALA A 33 1.18 1.42 -14.79
N MET A 34 -0.10 1.13 -14.62
CA MET A 34 -1.15 1.29 -15.63
C MET A 34 -1.87 2.66 -15.58
N GLY A 35 -1.49 3.54 -14.66
CA GLY A 35 -2.16 4.84 -14.46
C GLY A 35 -3.50 4.76 -13.70
N GLU A 36 -3.85 3.59 -13.15
CA GLU A 36 -5.10 3.34 -12.45
C GLU A 36 -5.00 3.71 -10.96
N GLU A 37 -4.75 4.99 -10.67
CA GLU A 37 -4.41 5.44 -9.30
C GLU A 37 -5.50 5.15 -8.26
N LYS A 38 -6.77 5.15 -8.66
CA LYS A 38 -7.88 4.77 -7.77
C LYS A 38 -7.80 3.30 -7.34
N ALA A 39 -7.50 2.41 -8.28
CA ALA A 39 -7.36 0.98 -7.98
C ALA A 39 -6.11 0.72 -7.13
N ALA A 40 -5.02 1.44 -7.44
CA ALA A 40 -3.81 1.41 -6.62
C ALA A 40 -4.07 1.82 -5.17
N ALA A 41 -4.73 2.96 -4.95
CA ALA A 41 -5.06 3.46 -3.63
C ALA A 41 -5.91 2.45 -2.83
N MET A 42 -6.87 1.78 -3.47
CA MET A 42 -7.67 0.73 -2.82
C MET A 42 -6.85 -0.48 -2.40
N ALA A 43 -5.87 -0.90 -3.21
CA ALA A 43 -4.99 -2.02 -2.89
C ALA A 43 -4.09 -1.71 -1.68
N TYR A 44 -3.43 -0.55 -1.66
CA TYR A 44 -2.62 -0.13 -0.52
C TYR A 44 -3.47 0.08 0.75
N LEU A 45 -4.65 0.70 0.63
CA LEU A 45 -5.57 0.89 1.76
C LEU A 45 -5.98 -0.43 2.42
N ARG A 46 -6.07 -1.53 1.64
CA ARG A 46 -6.33 -2.85 2.22
C ARG A 46 -5.20 -3.33 3.12
N VAL A 47 -3.94 -3.05 2.76
CA VAL A 47 -2.78 -3.35 3.63
C VAL A 47 -2.83 -2.52 4.91
N ASP A 48 -3.12 -1.22 4.80
CA ASP A 48 -3.30 -0.33 5.95
C ASP A 48 -4.39 -0.80 6.92
N ALA A 49 -5.51 -1.28 6.39
CA ALA A 49 -6.66 -1.70 7.20
C ALA A 49 -6.53 -3.11 7.79
N MET A 50 -5.97 -4.07 7.04
CA MET A 50 -6.06 -5.50 7.38
C MET A 50 -4.72 -6.14 7.73
N TYR A 51 -3.60 -5.54 7.31
CA TYR A 51 -2.29 -6.17 7.39
C TYR A 51 -1.22 -5.27 8.01
N PHE A 52 -1.64 -4.30 8.83
CA PHE A 52 -0.77 -3.36 9.54
C PHE A 52 0.20 -4.04 10.52
N GLN A 53 -0.10 -5.27 10.95
CA GLN A 53 0.75 -6.10 11.81
C GLN A 53 2.07 -6.53 11.15
N HIS A 54 2.28 -6.23 9.86
CA HIS A 54 3.52 -6.46 9.13
C HIS A 54 4.22 -5.11 8.87
N PRO A 55 5.05 -4.60 9.81
CA PRO A 55 5.54 -3.22 9.77
C PRO A 55 6.25 -2.81 8.47
N PRO A 56 7.14 -3.63 7.88
CA PRO A 56 7.83 -3.24 6.64
C PRO A 56 6.87 -3.08 5.45
N LEU A 57 5.85 -3.93 5.36
CA LEU A 57 4.86 -3.95 4.27
C LEU A 57 3.82 -2.83 4.46
N HIS A 58 3.44 -2.57 5.70
CA HIS A 58 2.56 -1.46 6.03
C HIS A 58 3.23 -0.10 5.78
N ALA A 59 4.50 0.06 6.14
CA ALA A 59 5.25 1.29 5.85
C ALA A 59 5.37 1.56 4.33
N GLU A 60 5.60 0.51 3.54
CA GLU A 60 5.56 0.60 2.08
C GLU A 60 4.20 1.04 1.57
N SER A 61 3.14 0.38 2.04
CA SER A 61 1.75 0.70 1.66
C SER A 61 1.42 2.16 1.94
N LEU A 62 1.71 2.67 3.13
CA LEU A 62 1.41 4.07 3.49
C LEU A 62 2.14 5.07 2.60
N ALA A 63 3.39 4.81 2.25
CA ALA A 63 4.16 5.67 1.35
C ALA A 63 3.57 5.69 -0.07
N GLN A 64 3.17 4.54 -0.60
CA GLN A 64 2.55 4.46 -1.92
C GLN A 64 1.11 5.00 -1.92
N LEU A 65 0.36 4.76 -0.85
CA LEU A 65 -1.00 5.28 -0.63
C LEU A 65 -1.01 6.81 -0.64
N ALA A 66 -0.04 7.44 0.03
CA ALA A 66 0.12 8.89 -0.01
C ALA A 66 0.31 9.41 -1.44
N LYS A 67 1.22 8.78 -2.21
CA LYS A 67 1.50 9.14 -3.61
C LYS A 67 0.27 8.96 -4.51
N ALA A 68 -0.47 7.86 -4.33
CA ALA A 68 -1.70 7.60 -5.07
C ALA A 68 -2.78 8.65 -4.76
N TRP A 69 -2.92 9.05 -3.49
CA TRP A 69 -3.86 10.10 -3.10
C TRP A 69 -3.51 11.49 -3.61
N ASP A 70 -2.22 11.86 -3.64
CA ASP A 70 -1.80 13.14 -4.24
C ASP A 70 -2.18 13.20 -5.73
N LYS A 71 -1.95 12.11 -6.48
CA LYS A 71 -2.32 12.02 -7.89
C LYS A 71 -3.82 12.06 -8.16
N LEU A 72 -4.64 11.69 -7.18
CA LEU A 72 -6.09 11.77 -7.24
C LEU A 72 -6.63 13.10 -6.70
N GLU A 73 -5.76 14.09 -6.45
CA GLU A 73 -6.12 15.40 -5.91
C GLU A 73 -6.85 15.29 -4.54
N MET A 74 -6.43 14.33 -3.71
CA MET A 74 -6.93 14.11 -2.35
C MET A 74 -5.87 14.43 -1.28
N PRO A 75 -5.45 15.70 -1.14
CA PRO A 75 -4.30 16.08 -0.32
C PRO A 75 -4.47 15.75 1.17
N GLU A 76 -5.68 15.86 1.73
CA GLU A 76 -5.96 15.50 3.12
C GLU A 76 -5.72 14.01 3.41
N ARG A 77 -6.10 13.14 2.46
CA ARG A 77 -5.86 11.69 2.59
C ARG A 77 -4.39 11.35 2.45
N ALA A 78 -3.70 12.02 1.53
CA ALA A 78 -2.27 11.86 1.36
C ALA A 78 -1.49 12.32 2.61
N ALA A 79 -1.86 13.47 3.19
CA ALA A 79 -1.31 13.97 4.44
C ALA A 79 -1.55 13.00 5.61
N THR A 80 -2.75 12.42 5.70
CA THR A 80 -3.07 11.42 6.73
C THR A 80 -2.18 10.18 6.61
N ALA A 81 -1.98 9.65 5.40
CA ALA A 81 -1.10 8.51 5.17
C ALA A 81 0.38 8.83 5.49
N ARG A 82 0.88 10.00 5.05
CA ARG A 82 2.23 10.49 5.40
C ARG A 82 2.43 10.63 6.90
N LYS A 83 1.45 11.22 7.60
CA LYS A 83 1.50 11.38 9.04
C LYS A 83 1.58 10.03 9.74
N LYS A 84 0.70 9.08 9.39
CA LYS A 84 0.73 7.72 9.96
C LYS A 84 2.08 7.03 9.71
N LEU A 85 2.64 7.18 8.51
CA LEU A 85 3.96 6.65 8.17
C LEU A 85 5.07 7.26 9.03
N ASN A 86 5.08 8.58 9.19
CA ASN A 86 6.07 9.28 10.01
C ASN A 86 5.94 8.93 11.49
N ASP A 87 4.72 8.87 12.01
CA ASP A 87 4.44 8.59 13.43
C ASP A 87 4.80 7.14 13.79
N MET A 88 4.47 6.17 12.92
CA MET A 88 4.68 4.74 13.20
C MET A 88 6.06 4.23 12.77
N TYR A 89 6.62 4.77 11.69
CA TYR A 89 7.82 4.25 11.06
C TYR A 89 8.85 5.35 10.71
N PRO A 90 9.25 6.22 11.67
CA PRO A 90 10.10 7.39 11.38
C PRO A 90 11.45 7.04 10.74
N ASN A 91 12.00 5.86 11.04
CA ASN A 91 13.29 5.39 10.54
C ASN A 91 13.20 4.49 9.28
N SER A 92 12.00 4.26 8.76
CA SER A 92 11.81 3.45 7.55
C SER A 92 12.42 4.12 6.32
N LYS A 93 12.93 3.31 5.38
CA LYS A 93 13.34 3.80 4.06
C LYS A 93 12.19 4.53 3.34
N TRP A 94 10.94 4.14 3.64
CA TRP A 94 9.74 4.65 2.98
C TRP A 94 9.40 6.07 3.42
N THR A 95 9.59 6.39 4.70
CA THR A 95 9.42 7.73 5.27
C THR A 95 10.28 8.78 4.56
N LYS A 96 11.54 8.41 4.27
CA LYS A 96 12.48 9.28 3.54
C LYS A 96 12.08 9.49 2.06
N GLN A 97 11.34 8.56 1.47
CA GLN A 97 10.93 8.60 0.05
C GLN A 97 9.54 9.20 -0.19
N SER A 98 8.81 9.49 0.89
CA SER A 98 7.47 10.09 0.88
C SER A 98 7.44 11.51 1.47
N SER A 99 8.61 12.03 1.84
CA SER A 99 8.82 13.40 2.30
C SER A 99 8.73 14.39 1.14
#